data_AF-X1Q551-F1
#
_entry.id   AF-X1Q551-F1
#
_cell.length_a   1.000
_cell.length_b   1.000
_cell.length_c   1.000
_cell.angle_alpha   90.00
_cell.angle_beta   90.00
_cell.angle_gamma   90.00
#
_symmetry.space_group_name_H-M   'P 1'
#
loop_
_entity.id
_entity.type
_entity.pdbx_description
1 polymer ?
#
loop_
_entity_poly.entity_id
_entity_poly.type
_entity_poly.pdbx_seq_one_letter_code
_entity_poly.pdbx_strand_id
1 'polypeptide(L)'
;MNGEKVLDISWGTILKIAIAFICFYILYLIRDILILVIFALIISVLFNPAINFLHRRLPRILAVIFVYLAIFGILGLAIYGTAPMFISEIQQFSQLFPQYFERIAPPLKGLGIEAFESMESFTQTLGVMLQRASADILSALAIIFGGIGSTIFI
;
A
#
# COMPACT_ATOMS: atom_id res chain seq x y z
N MET A 1 1.32 -4.96 64.22
CA MET A 1 -0.01 -5.05 63.57
C MET A 1 0.19 -4.94 62.07
N ASN A 2 0.46 -6.06 61.37
CA ASN A 2 0.59 -6.06 59.91
C ASN A 2 -0.53 -6.95 59.35
N GLY A 3 -1.54 -6.32 58.76
CA GLY A 3 -2.63 -7.01 58.07
C GLY A 3 -2.15 -7.52 56.72
N GLU A 4 -2.10 -8.84 56.56
CA GLU A 4 -1.87 -9.48 55.27
C GLU A 4 -3.11 -9.27 54.39
N LYS A 5 -2.98 -8.40 53.38
CA LYS A 5 -4.00 -8.22 52.35
C LYS A 5 -3.90 -9.38 51.38
N VAL A 6 -4.63 -10.45 51.66
CA VAL A 6 -4.85 -11.55 50.71
C VAL A 6 -5.64 -10.99 49.52
N LEU A 7 -5.02 -11.01 48.35
CA LEU A 7 -5.66 -10.60 47.09
C LEU A 7 -6.71 -11.65 46.73
N ASP A 8 -7.95 -11.41 47.11
CA ASP A 8 -9.09 -12.22 46.68
C ASP A 8 -9.41 -11.88 45.21
N ILE A 9 -8.65 -12.48 44.29
CA ILE A 9 -8.86 -12.27 42.85
C ILE A 9 -10.12 -13.03 42.45
N SER A 10 -11.24 -12.32 42.39
CA SER A 10 -12.50 -12.83 41.86
C SER A 10 -12.31 -13.39 40.44
N TRP A 11 -12.95 -14.52 40.14
CA TRP A 11 -12.99 -15.15 38.81
C TRP A 11 -13.36 -14.18 37.69
N GLY A 12 -14.23 -13.20 37.98
CA GLY A 12 -14.60 -12.14 37.04
C GLY A 12 -13.44 -11.22 36.64
N THR A 13 -12.47 -11.01 37.53
CA THR A 13 -11.26 -10.21 37.25
C THR A 13 -10.31 -10.97 36.32
N ILE A 14 -10.12 -12.27 36.54
CA ILE A 14 -9.31 -13.14 35.67
C ILE A 14 -9.89 -13.16 34.26
N LEU A 15 -11.21 -13.30 34.12
CA LEU A 15 -11.88 -13.35 32.83
C LEU A 15 -11.78 -12.02 32.07
N LYS A 16 -11.89 -10.87 32.77
CA LYS A 16 -11.66 -9.55 32.18
C LYS A 16 -10.22 -9.37 31.67
N ILE A 17 -9.23 -9.81 32.46
CA ILE A 17 -7.81 -9.76 32.07
C ILE A 17 -7.56 -10.65 30.86
N ALA A 18 -8.12 -11.86 30.83
CA ALA A 18 -8.01 -12.78 29.71
C ALA A 18 -8.61 -12.20 28.42
N ILE A 19 -9.81 -11.61 28.49
CA ILE A 19 -10.43 -10.92 27.35
C ILE A 19 -9.57 -9.74 26.88
N ALA A 20 -9.03 -8.94 27.80
CA ALA A 20 -8.16 -7.83 27.43
C ALA A 20 -6.90 -8.33 26.69
N PHE A 21 -6.26 -9.40 27.17
CA PHE A 21 -5.12 -10.03 26.50
C PHE A 21 -5.48 -10.58 25.12
N ILE A 22 -6.61 -11.29 24.99
CA ILE A 22 -7.13 -11.77 23.69
C ILE A 22 -7.34 -10.59 22.73
N CYS A 23 -7.94 -9.51 23.20
CA CYS A 23 -8.23 -8.34 22.38
C CYS A 23 -6.94 -7.66 21.89
N PHE A 24 -5.96 -7.50 22.78
CA PHE A 24 -4.62 -7.01 22.42
C PHE A 24 -3.90 -7.93 21.44
N TYR A 25 -4.01 -9.25 21.62
CA TYR A 25 -3.40 -10.22 20.72
C TYR A 25 -4.00 -10.17 19.33
N ILE A 26 -5.33 -10.06 19.22
CA ILE A 26 -6.02 -9.86 17.94
C ILE A 26 -5.57 -8.55 17.30
N LEU A 27 -5.51 -7.45 18.06
CA LEU A 27 -5.05 -6.16 17.56
C LEU A 27 -3.62 -6.22 17.02
N TYR A 28 -2.74 -6.96 17.69
CA TYR A 28 -1.38 -7.21 17.24
C TYR A 28 -1.35 -7.99 15.92
N LEU A 29 -2.21 -9.01 15.79
CA LEU A 29 -2.30 -9.84 14.59
C LEU A 29 -2.82 -9.05 13.37
N ILE A 30 -3.79 -8.15 13.57
CA ILE A 30 -4.36 -7.33 12.48
C ILE A 30 -3.64 -5.99 12.28
N ARG A 31 -2.51 -5.74 12.95
CA ARG A 31 -1.81 -4.45 12.91
C ARG A 31 -1.52 -3.99 11.48
N ASP A 32 -1.13 -4.91 10.62
CA ASP A 32 -0.77 -4.60 9.24
C ASP A 32 -2.02 -4.23 8.40
N ILE A 33 -3.19 -4.76 8.78
CA ILE A 33 -4.48 -4.47 8.15
C ILE A 33 -5.10 -3.17 8.71
N LEU A 34 -4.78 -2.78 9.96
CA LEU A 34 -5.31 -1.55 10.60
C LEU A 34 -5.02 -0.31 9.75
N ILE A 35 -3.84 -0.22 9.14
CA ILE A 35 -3.48 0.90 8.27
C ILE A 35 -4.42 0.98 7.07
N LEU A 36 -4.72 -0.15 6.43
CA LEU A 36 -5.66 -0.23 5.31
C LEU A 36 -7.10 0.10 5.74
N VAL A 37 -7.51 -0.34 6.93
CA VAL A 37 -8.85 -0.05 7.49
C VAL A 37 -9.00 1.45 7.78
N ILE A 38 -7.99 2.08 8.39
CA ILE A 38 -7.99 3.53 8.63
C ILE A 38 -8.07 4.27 7.29
N PHE A 39 -7.31 3.84 6.29
CA PHE A 39 -7.36 4.44 4.96
C PHE A 39 -8.75 4.30 4.30
N ALA A 40 -9.35 3.11 4.38
CA ALA A 40 -10.71 2.88 3.90
C ALA A 40 -11.75 3.75 4.64
N LEU A 41 -11.59 3.92 5.95
CA LEU A 41 -12.45 4.80 6.75
C LEU A 41 -12.31 6.26 6.32
N ILE A 42 -11.09 6.74 6.11
CA ILE A 42 -10.83 8.10 5.61
C ILE A 42 -11.53 8.31 4.26
N ILE A 43 -11.38 7.38 3.31
CA ILE A 43 -12.05 7.46 2.01
C ILE A 43 -13.58 7.43 2.16
N SER A 44 -14.10 6.55 3.01
CA SER A 44 -15.54 6.45 3.27
C SER A 44 -16.11 7.76 3.81
N VAL A 45 -15.44 8.37 4.78
CA VAL A 45 -15.81 9.68 5.34
C VAL A 45 -15.71 10.78 4.29
N LEU A 46 -14.69 10.73 3.42
CA LEU A 46 -14.50 11.70 2.33
C LEU A 46 -15.63 11.66 1.31
N PHE A 47 -16.17 10.47 1.00
CA PHE A 47 -17.25 10.31 0.03
C PHE A 47 -18.64 10.52 0.63
N ASN A 48 -18.79 10.35 1.94
CA ASN A 48 -20.05 10.55 2.67
C ASN A 48 -20.75 11.90 2.40
N PRO A 49 -20.08 13.08 2.37
CA PRO A 49 -20.75 14.34 2.04
C PRO A 49 -21.35 14.35 0.63
N ALA A 50 -20.63 13.81 -0.36
CA ALA A 50 -21.13 13.70 -1.74
C ALA A 50 -22.33 12.76 -1.83
N ILE A 51 -22.27 11.62 -1.12
CA ILE A 51 -23.38 10.66 -1.03
C ILE A 51 -24.60 11.30 -0.36
N ASN A 52 -24.42 12.00 0.76
CA ASN A 52 -25.51 12.64 1.50
C ASN A 52 -26.15 13.79 0.71
N PHE A 53 -25.37 14.53 -0.07
CA PHE A 53 -25.89 15.54 -0.98
C PHE A 53 -26.88 14.94 -1.99
N LEU A 54 -26.54 13.77 -2.55
CA LEU A 54 -27.37 13.09 -3.53
C LEU A 54 -28.51 12.26 -2.91
N HIS A 55 -28.32 11.76 -1.68
CA HIS A 55 -29.33 11.02 -0.93
C HIS A 55 -30.58 11.87 -0.65
N ARG A 56 -30.46 13.20 -0.62
CA ARG A 56 -31.61 14.10 -0.48
C ARG A 56 -32.67 13.93 -1.59
N ARG A 57 -32.29 13.41 -2.76
CA ARG A 57 -33.19 13.22 -3.91
C ARG A 57 -33.35 11.75 -4.32
N LEU A 58 -32.45 10.86 -3.89
CA LEU A 58 -32.41 9.46 -4.29
C LEU A 58 -32.27 8.52 -3.08
N PRO A 59 -32.79 7.28 -3.15
CA PRO A 59 -32.53 6.27 -2.13
C PRO A 59 -31.02 6.03 -1.98
N ARG A 60 -30.57 5.77 -0.75
CA ARG A 60 -29.14 5.75 -0.38
C ARG A 60 -28.29 4.86 -1.29
N ILE A 61 -28.81 3.71 -1.70
CA ILE A 61 -28.12 2.74 -2.57
C ILE A 61 -27.81 3.37 -3.94
N LEU A 62 -28.79 4.05 -4.56
CA LEU A 62 -28.60 4.72 -5.85
C LEU A 62 -27.63 5.89 -5.71
N ALA A 63 -27.68 6.64 -4.60
CA ALA A 63 -26.77 7.74 -4.35
C ALA A 63 -25.30 7.26 -4.25
N VAL A 64 -25.05 6.14 -3.56
CA VAL A 64 -23.71 5.54 -3.45
C VAL A 64 -23.20 5.12 -4.83
N ILE A 65 -24.00 4.35 -5.58
CA ILE A 65 -23.61 3.86 -6.91
C ILE A 65 -23.27 5.05 -7.83
N PHE A 66 -24.12 6.07 -7.86
CA PHE A 66 -23.92 7.23 -8.73
C PHE A 66 -22.68 8.04 -8.35
N VAL A 67 -22.43 8.27 -7.05
CA VAL A 67 -21.23 8.99 -6.61
C VAL A 67 -19.96 8.23 -6.96
N TYR A 68 -19.93 6.91 -6.74
CA TYR A 68 -18.78 6.09 -7.12
C TYR A 68 -18.56 6.16 -8.64
N LEU A 69 -19.62 5.94 -9.42
CA LEU A 69 -19.53 5.95 -10.88
C LEU A 69 -19.12 7.33 -11.42
N ALA A 70 -19.59 8.42 -10.82
CA ALA A 70 -19.20 9.77 -11.18
C ALA A 70 -17.73 10.05 -10.84
N ILE A 71 -17.27 9.73 -9.63
CA ILE A 71 -15.87 9.98 -9.21
C ILE A 71 -14.90 9.14 -10.05
N PHE A 72 -15.13 7.83 -10.16
CA PHE A 72 -14.28 6.94 -10.95
C PHE A 72 -14.39 7.24 -12.45
N GLY A 73 -15.55 7.67 -12.93
CA GLY A 73 -15.74 8.13 -14.30
C GLY A 73 -14.95 9.39 -14.61
N ILE A 74 -15.02 10.41 -13.75
CA ILE A 74 -14.24 11.66 -13.89
C ILE A 74 -12.74 11.35 -13.82
N LEU A 75 -12.30 10.53 -12.87
CA LEU A 75 -10.91 10.09 -12.77
C LEU A 75 -10.46 9.34 -14.03
N GLY A 76 -11.27 8.40 -14.51
CA GLY A 76 -10.98 7.62 -15.70
C GLY A 76 -10.89 8.50 -16.95
N LEU A 77 -11.79 9.48 -17.11
CA LEU A 77 -11.74 10.45 -18.19
C LEU A 77 -10.52 11.38 -18.09
N ALA A 78 -10.18 11.83 -16.88
CA ALA A 78 -8.99 12.64 -16.65
C ALA A 78 -7.71 11.86 -16.99
N ILE A 79 -7.61 10.60 -16.56
CA ILE A 79 -6.50 9.72 -16.91
C ILE A 79 -6.48 9.49 -18.42
N TYR A 80 -7.61 9.17 -19.05
CA TYR A 80 -7.68 8.96 -20.49
C TYR A 80 -7.27 10.21 -21.29
N GLY A 81 -7.69 11.40 -20.86
CA GLY A 81 -7.32 12.65 -21.52
C GLY A 81 -5.87 13.08 -21.30
N THR A 82 -5.31 12.79 -20.12
CA THR A 82 -3.92 13.15 -19.78
C THR A 82 -2.90 12.09 -20.19
N ALA A 83 -3.31 10.81 -20.27
CA ALA A 83 -2.46 9.70 -20.69
C ALA A 83 -1.70 9.96 -22.00
N PRO A 84 -2.32 10.41 -23.11
CA PRO A 84 -1.59 10.65 -24.35
C PRO A 84 -0.51 11.72 -24.17
N MET A 85 -0.77 12.77 -23.39
CA MET A 85 0.20 13.83 -23.09
C MET A 85 1.39 13.26 -22.29
N PHE A 86 1.12 12.48 -21.24
CA PHE A 86 2.17 11.79 -20.49
C PHE A 86 2.95 10.82 -21.34
N ILE A 87 2.30 10.05 -22.23
CA ILE A 87 2.97 9.11 -23.13
C ILE A 87 3.89 9.86 -24.08
N SER A 88 3.44 10.95 -24.70
CA SER A 88 4.30 11.76 -25.58
C SER A 88 5.48 12.35 -24.83
N GLU A 89 5.27 12.82 -23.59
CA GLU A 89 6.33 13.37 -22.75
C GLU A 89 7.36 12.29 -22.37
N ILE A 90 6.90 11.09 -22.00
CA ILE A 90 7.77 9.94 -21.69
C ILE A 90 8.54 9.50 -22.94
N GLN A 91 7.92 9.52 -24.12
CA GLN A 91 8.61 9.19 -25.37
C GLN A 91 9.70 10.21 -25.69
N GLN A 92 9.41 11.52 -25.58
CA GLN A 92 10.39 12.58 -25.76
C GLN A 92 11.51 12.48 -24.72
N PHE A 93 11.17 12.22 -23.45
CA PHE A 93 12.14 11.99 -22.40
C PHE A 93 13.04 10.80 -22.74
N SER A 94 12.49 9.67 -23.19
CA SER A 94 13.26 8.49 -23.57
C SER A 94 14.23 8.76 -24.73
N GLN A 95 13.85 9.61 -25.68
CA GLN A 95 14.72 10.04 -26.78
C GLN A 95 15.84 10.99 -26.31
N LEU A 96 15.57 11.86 -25.34
CA LEU A 96 16.54 12.81 -24.78
C LEU A 96 17.38 12.22 -23.64
N PHE A 97 16.92 11.11 -23.05
CA PHE A 97 17.55 10.46 -21.90
C PHE A 97 19.02 10.07 -22.14
N PRO A 98 19.42 9.51 -23.31
CA PRO A 98 20.82 9.27 -23.61
C PRO A 98 21.68 10.55 -23.57
N GLN A 99 21.16 11.66 -24.09
CA GLN A 99 21.89 12.95 -24.07
C GLN A 99 22.01 13.50 -22.65
N TYR A 100 20.98 13.35 -21.82
CA TYR A 100 21.07 13.70 -20.40
C TYR A 100 22.08 12.80 -19.67
N PHE A 101 22.08 11.50 -19.96
CA PHE A 101 23.03 10.54 -19.38
C PHE A 101 24.47 10.91 -19.73
N GLU A 102 24.78 11.26 -20.97
CA GLU A 102 26.12 11.69 -21.39
C GLU A 102 26.61 12.95 -20.66
N ARG A 103 25.72 13.86 -20.25
CA ARG A 103 26.08 15.06 -19.49
C ARG A 103 26.29 14.78 -18.00
N ILE A 104 25.60 13.79 -17.44
CA ILE A 104 25.61 13.49 -16.00
C ILE A 104 26.62 12.38 -15.65
N ALA A 105 26.93 11.49 -16.60
CA ALA A 105 27.86 10.39 -16.40
C ALA A 105 29.30 10.83 -16.05
N PRO A 106 29.91 11.88 -16.63
CA PRO A 106 31.32 12.22 -16.37
C PRO A 106 31.67 12.44 -14.88
N PRO A 107 30.92 13.25 -14.08
CA PRO A 107 31.19 13.38 -12.65
C PRO A 107 30.92 12.10 -11.86
N LEU A 108 29.99 11.24 -12.30
CA LEU A 108 29.64 9.98 -11.62
C LEU A 108 30.63 8.84 -11.94
N LYS A 109 31.19 8.81 -13.16
CA LYS A 109 32.32 7.94 -13.51
C LYS A 109 33.55 8.26 -12.66
N GLY A 110 33.78 9.55 -12.38
CA GLY A 110 34.84 9.99 -11.47
C GLY A 110 34.70 9.48 -10.03
N LEU A 111 33.51 9.05 -9.62
CA LEU A 111 33.22 8.44 -8.32
C LEU A 111 33.35 6.90 -8.32
N GLY A 112 33.69 6.28 -9.45
CA GLY A 112 33.91 4.83 -9.56
C GLY A 112 32.63 3.99 -9.58
N ILE A 113 31.48 4.57 -9.94
CA ILE A 113 30.22 3.82 -10.02
C ILE A 113 30.11 3.15 -11.39
N GLU A 114 30.32 1.83 -11.45
CA GLU A 114 30.29 1.00 -12.67
C GLU A 114 28.96 1.12 -13.46
N ALA A 115 27.86 1.38 -12.76
CA ALA A 115 26.53 1.58 -13.35
C ALA A 115 26.43 2.84 -14.23
N PHE A 116 27.34 3.81 -14.11
CA PHE A 116 27.34 5.04 -14.90
C PHE A 116 28.43 5.07 -15.97
N GLU A 117 29.18 3.98 -16.15
CA GLU A 117 30.19 3.89 -17.22
C GLU A 117 29.57 3.90 -18.61
N SER A 118 28.40 3.29 -18.78
CA SER A 118 27.69 3.24 -20.06
C SER A 118 26.19 3.09 -19.84
N MET A 119 25.40 3.44 -20.86
CA MET A 119 23.96 3.21 -20.84
C MET A 119 23.63 1.71 -20.74
N GLU A 120 24.48 0.88 -21.35
CA GLU A 120 24.33 -0.58 -21.33
C GLU A 120 24.54 -1.13 -19.91
N SER A 121 25.60 -0.70 -19.22
CA SER A 121 25.85 -1.12 -17.83
C SER A 121 24.78 -0.62 -16.86
N PHE A 122 24.26 0.59 -17.06
CA PHE A 122 23.10 1.10 -16.33
C PHE A 122 21.86 0.21 -16.52
N THR A 123 21.53 -0.11 -17.78
CA THR A 123 20.35 -0.92 -18.13
C THR A 123 20.47 -2.34 -17.59
N GLN A 124 21.65 -2.94 -17.67
CA GLN A 124 21.94 -4.26 -17.11
C GLN A 124 21.80 -4.26 -15.58
N THR A 125 22.35 -3.25 -14.90
CA THR A 125 22.27 -3.12 -13.44
C THR A 125 20.83 -2.93 -12.97
N LEU A 126 20.06 -2.06 -13.66
CA LEU A 126 18.62 -1.89 -13.40
C LEU A 126 17.84 -3.19 -13.66
N GLY A 127 18.12 -3.88 -14.77
CA GLY A 127 17.48 -5.14 -15.10
C GLY A 127 17.69 -6.20 -14.01
N VAL A 128 18.92 -6.34 -13.52
CA VAL A 128 19.25 -7.26 -12.41
C VAL A 128 18.55 -6.83 -11.12
N MET A 129 18.51 -5.53 -10.79
CA MET A 129 17.82 -5.03 -9.61
C MET A 129 16.31 -5.30 -9.66
N LEU A 130 15.67 -5.05 -10.81
CA LEU A 130 14.24 -5.32 -11.01
C LEU A 130 13.93 -6.81 -10.96
N GLN A 131 14.77 -7.65 -11.58
CA GLN A 131 14.60 -9.09 -11.54
C GLN A 131 14.72 -9.63 -10.12
N ARG A 132 15.69 -9.14 -9.34
CA ARG A 132 15.84 -9.48 -7.92
C ARG A 132 14.65 -9.00 -7.09
N ALA A 133 14.26 -7.74 -7.22
CA ALA A 133 13.10 -7.20 -6.50
C ALA A 133 11.81 -7.97 -6.81
N SER A 134 11.60 -8.34 -8.08
CA SER A 134 10.48 -9.19 -8.49
C SER A 134 10.55 -10.58 -7.85
N ALA A 135 11.73 -11.23 -7.89
CA ALA A 135 11.93 -12.54 -7.28
C ALA A 135 11.72 -12.50 -5.75
N ASP A 136 12.18 -11.45 -5.08
CA ASP A 136 12.02 -11.25 -3.65
C ASP A 136 10.56 -11.02 -3.26
N ILE A 137 9.84 -10.19 -4.03
CA ILE A 137 8.40 -9.96 -3.83
C ILE A 137 7.62 -11.26 -4.05
N LEU A 138 7.89 -11.99 -5.14
CA LEU A 138 7.23 -13.26 -5.42
C LEU A 138 7.55 -14.30 -4.33
N SER A 139 8.78 -14.33 -3.83
CA SER A 139 9.19 -15.21 -2.74
C SER A 139 8.48 -14.85 -1.44
N ALA A 140 8.38 -13.57 -1.08
CA ALA A 140 7.65 -13.11 0.09
C ALA A 140 6.15 -13.47 0.00
N LEU A 141 5.55 -13.27 -1.17
CA LEU A 141 4.16 -13.68 -1.42
C LEU A 141 4.01 -15.20 -1.30
N ALA A 142 4.89 -15.98 -1.92
CA ALA A 142 4.88 -17.44 -1.84
C ALA A 142 5.04 -17.94 -0.39
N ILE A 143 5.85 -17.28 0.43
CA ILE A 143 6.00 -17.59 1.86
C ILE A 143 4.71 -17.28 2.62
N ILE A 144 4.07 -16.13 2.38
CA ILE A 144 2.82 -15.76 3.05
C ILE A 144 1.69 -16.72 2.66
N PHE A 145 1.49 -16.96 1.37
CA PHE A 145 0.43 -17.85 0.88
C PHE A 145 0.72 -19.33 1.18
N GLY A 146 1.98 -19.75 1.07
CA GLY A 146 2.42 -21.09 1.43
C GLY A 146 2.30 -21.35 2.93
N GLY A 147 2.63 -20.38 3.78
CA GLY A 147 2.43 -20.45 5.22
C GLY A 147 0.96 -20.61 5.59
N ILE A 148 0.09 -19.75 5.07
CA ILE A 148 -1.37 -19.83 5.29
C ILE A 148 -1.93 -21.16 4.78
N GLY A 149 -1.55 -21.59 3.57
CA GLY A 149 -1.99 -22.86 2.98
C GLY A 149 -1.52 -24.07 3.79
N SER A 150 -0.26 -24.10 4.22
CA SER A 150 0.28 -25.19 5.04
C SER A 150 -0.44 -25.33 6.39
N THR A 151 -0.94 -24.22 6.94
CA THR A 151 -1.66 -24.23 8.23
C THR A 151 -3.11 -24.73 8.08
N ILE A 152 -3.67 -24.72 6.87
CA ILE A 152 -5.03 -25.22 6.59
C ILE A 152 -5.00 -26.71 6.19
N PHE A 153 -3.90 -27.19 5.59
CA PHE A 153 -3.75 -28.56 5.11
C PHE A 153 -2.97 -29.49 6.06
N ILE A 154 -2.48 -29.00 7.21
CA ILE A 154 -1.94 -29.79 8.33
C ILE A 154 -2.99 -29.86 9.45
#